data_AF-A0A7C4ISK5-F1
#
_entry.id   AF-A0A7C4ISK5-F1
#
_cell.length_a   1.000
_cell.length_b   1.000
_cell.length_c   1.000
_cell.angle_alpha   90.00
_cell.angle_beta   90.00
_cell.angle_gamma   90.00
#
_symmetry.space_group_name_H-M   'P 1'
#
loop_
_entity.id
_entity.type
_entity.pdbx_description
1 polymer ?
#
loop_
_entity_poly.entity_id
_entity_poly.type
_entity_poly.pdbx_seq_one_letter_code
_entity_poly.pdbx_strand_id
1 'polypeptide(L)'
;MPDSPIPRNSRVIVIVQCRLVVERCPGYYCVRAAEERTGIMACYPSDEPLRLFTIDCGGCCGRAVHRKLDLLCRTLAKHEAVERSQITVHLATCITHDNFHGPPCPHLDYLKKLIGKLNLTIREGTHISQRAERRRSEGVYAVHPEQPDACDRPAPVSQP
;
A
#
# COMPACT_ATOMS: atom_id res chain seq x y z
N MET A 1 6.90 -2.70 14.41
CA MET A 1 7.87 -3.17 13.40
C MET A 1 8.43 -1.94 12.74
N PRO A 2 9.76 -1.74 12.70
CA PRO A 2 10.32 -0.47 12.26
C PRO A 2 10.07 -0.28 10.77
N ASP A 3 9.80 0.97 10.40
CA ASP A 3 9.60 1.43 9.03
C ASP A 3 10.71 0.93 8.12
N SER A 4 10.38 -0.08 7.30
CA SER A 4 11.32 -0.60 6.31
C SER A 4 11.47 0.46 5.21
N PRO A 5 12.69 0.93 4.92
CA PRO A 5 12.92 1.91 3.87
C PRO A 5 12.46 1.33 2.54
N ILE A 6 11.94 2.19 1.68
CA ILE A 6 11.47 1.82 0.34
C ILE A 6 12.60 1.09 -0.38
N PRO A 7 12.38 -0.14 -0.87
CA PRO A 7 13.29 -0.70 -1.85
C PRO A 7 13.13 0.16 -3.09
N ARG A 8 14.17 0.93 -3.45
CA ARG A 8 14.29 1.58 -4.77
C ARG A 8 14.10 0.59 -5.94
N ASN A 9 14.12 -0.71 -5.63
CA ASN A 9 13.91 -1.84 -6.53
C ASN A 9 12.46 -2.41 -6.49
N SER A 10 11.47 -1.67 -5.96
CA SER A 10 10.07 -2.12 -6.01
C SER A 10 9.59 -2.09 -7.46
N ARG A 11 9.47 -3.26 -8.09
CA ARG A 11 8.99 -3.42 -9.47
C ARG A 11 7.52 -3.77 -9.55
N VAL A 12 6.97 -4.34 -8.47
CA VAL A 12 5.58 -4.78 -8.37
C VAL A 12 4.92 -4.09 -7.19
N ILE A 13 3.81 -3.41 -7.46
CA ILE A 13 2.93 -2.84 -6.44
C ILE A 13 1.64 -3.64 -6.36
N VAL A 14 1.27 -4.03 -5.15
CA VAL A 14 0.00 -4.69 -4.88
C VAL A 14 -0.84 -3.79 -3.99
N ILE A 15 -1.93 -3.25 -4.52
CA ILE A 15 -2.89 -2.46 -3.75
C ILE A 15 -3.95 -3.41 -3.18
N VAL A 16 -4.02 -3.44 -1.85
CA VAL A 16 -5.03 -4.19 -1.10
C VAL A 16 -6.13 -3.23 -0.68
N GLN A 17 -7.36 -3.50 -1.12
CA GLN A 17 -8.55 -2.71 -0.80
C GLN A 17 -9.50 -3.46 0.14
N CYS A 18 -10.34 -2.73 0.88
CA CYS A 18 -11.38 -3.35 1.70
C CYS A 18 -12.44 -4.01 0.81
N ARG A 19 -12.81 -5.27 1.10
CA ARG A 19 -13.82 -6.03 0.34
C ARG A 19 -15.18 -5.32 0.27
N LEU A 20 -15.66 -4.79 1.40
CA LEU A 20 -16.94 -4.07 1.45
C LEU A 20 -16.88 -2.76 0.64
N VAL A 21 -15.75 -2.06 0.69
CA VAL A 21 -15.59 -0.79 -0.02
C VAL A 21 -15.55 -1.03 -1.53
N VAL A 22 -14.92 -2.11 -2.02
CA VAL A 22 -14.84 -2.37 -3.47
C VAL A 22 -16.17 -2.79 -4.10
N GLU A 23 -17.17 -3.18 -3.31
CA GLU A 23 -18.54 -3.39 -3.82
C GLU A 23 -19.16 -2.09 -4.36
N ARG A 24 -18.64 -0.92 -3.95
CA ARG A 24 -19.04 0.40 -4.46
C ARG A 24 -17.90 1.17 -5.14
N CYS A 25 -16.69 1.08 -4.60
CA CYS A 25 -15.53 1.87 -5.03
C CYS A 25 -14.54 0.98 -5.80
N PRO A 26 -14.50 1.06 -7.14
CA PRO A 26 -13.69 0.16 -7.96
C PRO A 26 -12.17 0.43 -7.84
N GLY A 27 -11.74 1.38 -7.01
CA GLY A 27 -10.32 1.67 -6.81
C GLY A 27 -9.69 2.61 -7.85
N TYR A 28 -10.49 3.27 -8.69
CA TYR A 28 -10.03 4.17 -9.75
C TYR A 28 -8.91 5.13 -9.28
N TYR A 29 -9.14 5.90 -8.21
CA TYR A 29 -8.13 6.85 -7.72
C TYR A 29 -6.90 6.18 -7.11
N CYS A 30 -7.01 4.94 -6.61
CA CYS A 30 -5.85 4.20 -6.09
C CYS A 30 -4.93 3.80 -7.25
N VAL A 31 -5.51 3.31 -8.35
CA VAL A 31 -4.79 2.95 -9.57
C VAL A 31 -4.19 4.20 -10.21
N ARG A 32 -4.99 5.25 -10.39
CA ARG A 32 -4.51 6.52 -10.95
C ARG A 32 -3.35 7.11 -10.16
N ALA A 33 -3.43 7.09 -8.82
CA ALA A 33 -2.34 7.57 -7.98
C ALA A 33 -1.06 6.76 -8.16
N ALA A 34 -1.17 5.44 -8.34
CA ALA A 34 -0.02 4.60 -8.64
C ALA A 34 0.55 4.92 -10.03
N GLU A 35 -0.28 4.98 -11.08
CA GLU A 35 0.14 5.27 -12.45
C GLU A 35 0.79 6.65 -12.59
N GLU A 36 0.17 7.69 -12.05
CA GLU A 36 0.62 9.08 -12.11
C GLU A 36 1.68 9.43 -11.06
N ARG A 37 2.03 8.49 -10.16
CA ARG A 37 2.96 8.71 -9.04
C ARG A 37 2.58 9.93 -8.19
N THR A 38 1.32 10.01 -7.77
CA THR A 38 0.82 11.15 -6.97
C THR A 38 0.60 10.78 -5.51
N GLY A 39 0.65 11.79 -4.64
CA GLY A 39 0.45 11.62 -3.20
C GLY A 39 1.43 10.63 -2.59
N ILE A 40 0.92 9.61 -1.89
CA ILE A 40 1.73 8.57 -1.22
C ILE A 40 2.57 7.77 -2.24
N MET A 41 2.13 7.70 -3.50
CA MET A 41 2.82 6.96 -4.57
C MET A 41 3.94 7.75 -5.25
N ALA A 42 4.15 9.03 -4.89
CA ALA A 42 5.21 9.87 -5.47
C ALA A 42 6.62 9.38 -5.17
N CYS A 43 6.77 8.49 -4.20
CA CYS A 43 8.05 7.91 -3.82
C CYS A 43 8.61 6.86 -4.79
N TYR A 44 7.79 6.40 -5.76
CA TYR A 44 8.24 5.46 -6.77
C TYR A 44 8.75 6.18 -8.03
N PRO A 45 9.81 5.67 -8.68
CA PRO A 45 10.31 6.24 -9.93
C PRO A 45 9.22 6.30 -11.00
N SER A 46 9.16 7.44 -11.70
CA SER A 46 8.21 7.68 -12.81
C SER A 46 8.74 7.23 -14.16
N ASP A 47 10.06 7.05 -14.27
CA ASP A 47 10.79 6.64 -15.47
C ASP A 47 10.80 5.12 -15.69
N GLU A 48 10.46 4.33 -14.67
CA GLU A 48 10.37 2.87 -14.77
C GLU A 48 8.91 2.37 -14.72
N PRO A 49 8.56 1.35 -15.53
CA PRO A 49 7.23 0.75 -15.48
C PRO A 49 7.05 -0.05 -14.18
N LEU A 50 5.99 0.28 -13.42
CA LEU A 50 5.54 -0.52 -12.29
C LEU A 50 4.49 -1.51 -12.74
N ARG A 51 4.65 -2.77 -12.32
CA ARG A 51 3.57 -3.75 -12.46
C ARG A 51 2.60 -3.58 -11.30
N LEU A 52 1.34 -3.31 -11.64
CA LEU A 52 0.30 -3.04 -10.65
C LEU A 52 -0.69 -4.21 -10.57
N PHE A 53 -0.97 -4.65 -9.34
CA PHE A 53 -2.09 -5.54 -9.04
C PHE A 53 -3.01 -4.88 -8.02
N THR A 54 -4.31 -5.05 -8.21
CA THR A 54 -5.33 -4.66 -7.22
C THR A 54 -6.04 -5.91 -6.72
N ILE A 55 -6.10 -6.09 -5.40
CA ILE A 55 -6.84 -7.19 -4.76
C ILE A 55 -7.65 -6.64 -3.59
N ASP A 56 -8.76 -7.30 -3.26
CA ASP A 56 -9.45 -7.04 -1.99
C ASP A 56 -8.92 -7.93 -0.85
N CYS A 57 -9.14 -7.49 0.40
CA CYS A 57 -8.78 -8.24 1.61
C CYS A 57 -9.56 -9.55 1.82
N GLY A 58 -10.63 -9.78 1.05
CA GLY A 58 -11.51 -10.95 1.13
C GLY A 58 -12.56 -10.92 2.24
N GLY A 59 -12.84 -9.73 2.80
CA GLY A 59 -13.85 -9.55 3.86
C GLY A 59 -13.28 -9.80 5.25
N CYS A 60 -13.98 -9.35 6.29
CA CYS A 60 -13.48 -9.42 7.67
C CYS A 60 -13.33 -10.89 8.14
N CYS A 61 -12.20 -11.29 8.74
CA CYS A 61 -11.08 -10.48 9.24
C CYS A 61 -9.89 -10.25 8.27
N GLY A 62 -10.03 -10.55 6.98
CA GLY A 62 -9.01 -10.25 5.96
C GLY A 62 -8.07 -11.42 5.65
N ARG A 63 -8.41 -12.64 6.09
CA ARG A 63 -7.56 -13.84 5.95
C ARG A 63 -7.24 -14.21 4.50
N ALA A 64 -8.03 -13.75 3.53
CA ALA A 64 -7.75 -14.03 2.12
C ALA A 64 -6.47 -13.36 1.61
N VAL A 65 -6.07 -12.23 2.21
CA VAL A 65 -4.89 -11.46 1.78
C VAL A 65 -3.63 -12.31 1.77
N HIS A 66 -3.39 -13.11 2.81
CA HIS A 66 -2.20 -13.96 2.87
C HIS A 66 -2.18 -14.98 1.73
N ARG A 67 -3.31 -15.66 1.47
CA ARG A 67 -3.38 -16.69 0.42
C ARG A 67 -3.21 -16.10 -0.97
N LYS A 68 -3.84 -14.94 -1.23
CA LYS A 68 -3.73 -14.23 -2.51
C LYS A 68 -2.29 -13.76 -2.76
N LEU A 69 -1.66 -13.15 -1.75
CA LEU A 69 -0.28 -12.66 -1.86
C LEU A 69 0.73 -13.80 -1.97
N ASP A 70 0.57 -14.89 -1.21
CA ASP A 70 1.48 -16.04 -1.30
C ASP A 70 1.41 -16.68 -2.69
N LEU A 71 0.21 -16.87 -3.24
CA LEU A 71 0.05 -17.34 -4.61
C LEU A 71 0.70 -16.38 -5.61
N LEU A 72 0.46 -15.08 -5.48
CA LEU A 72 1.04 -14.07 -6.35
C LEU A 72 2.58 -14.09 -6.31
N CYS A 73 3.17 -14.16 -5.11
CA CYS A 73 4.63 -14.24 -4.95
C CYS A 73 5.21 -15.46 -5.66
N ARG A 74 4.59 -16.64 -5.49
CA ARG A 74 5.04 -17.87 -6.15
C ARG A 74 4.91 -17.78 -7.67
N THR A 75 3.83 -17.20 -8.17
CA THR A 75 3.59 -17.01 -9.60
C THR A 75 4.63 -16.05 -10.19
N LEU A 76 4.86 -14.91 -9.55
CA LEU A 76 5.84 -13.91 -9.99
C LEU A 76 7.28 -14.46 -9.97
N ALA A 77 7.66 -15.18 -8.92
CA ALA A 77 8.97 -15.83 -8.85
C ALA A 77 9.13 -16.87 -9.98
N LYS A 78 8.09 -17.70 -10.22
CA LYS A 78 8.12 -18.76 -11.23
C LYS A 78 8.19 -18.23 -12.66
N HIS A 79 7.42 -17.18 -12.98
CA HIS A 79 7.22 -16.74 -14.36
C HIS A 79 8.05 -15.51 -14.73
N GLU A 80 8.49 -14.72 -13.76
CA GLU A 80 9.10 -13.41 -13.99
C GLU A 80 10.41 -13.20 -13.19
N ALA A 81 10.84 -14.21 -12.41
CA ALA A 81 12.01 -14.12 -11.53
C ALA A 81 12.00 -12.88 -10.61
N VAL A 82 10.79 -12.46 -10.18
CA VAL A 82 10.62 -11.35 -9.25
C VAL A 82 10.74 -11.86 -7.83
N GLU A 83 11.67 -11.27 -7.09
CA GLU A 83 11.90 -11.57 -5.68
C GLU A 83 10.91 -10.84 -4.77
N ARG A 84 10.66 -11.39 -3.57
CA ARG A 84 9.75 -10.78 -2.58
C ARG A 84 10.16 -9.36 -2.19
N SER A 85 11.47 -9.05 -2.20
CA SER A 85 12.01 -7.72 -1.93
C SER A 85 11.66 -6.67 -3.01
N GLN A 86 11.19 -7.09 -4.18
CA GLN A 86 10.75 -6.24 -5.28
C GLN A 86 9.24 -6.03 -5.30
N ILE A 87 8.52 -6.60 -4.33
CA ILE A 87 7.07 -6.52 -4.19
C ILE A 87 6.73 -5.66 -2.98
N THR A 88 5.99 -4.57 -3.21
CA THR A 88 5.48 -3.71 -2.13
C THR A 88 3.96 -3.76 -2.09
N VAL A 89 3.42 -4.02 -0.90
CA VAL A 89 1.98 -4.11 -0.65
C VAL A 89 1.48 -2.82 -0.02
N HIS A 90 0.62 -2.10 -0.74
CA HIS A 90 -0.10 -0.95 -0.21
C HIS A 90 -1.44 -1.38 0.37
N LEU A 91 -1.64 -1.16 1.67
CA LEU A 91 -2.98 -1.19 2.27
C LEU A 91 -3.67 0.13 1.95
N ALA A 92 -4.66 0.10 1.06
CA ALA A 92 -5.30 1.29 0.50
C ALA A 92 -5.86 2.23 1.59
N THR A 93 -6.04 3.50 1.24
CA THR A 93 -6.56 4.53 2.16
C THR A 93 -7.89 4.14 2.81
N CYS A 94 -8.74 3.36 2.12
CA CYS A 94 -10.01 2.86 2.67
C CYS A 94 -9.86 1.82 3.80
N ILE A 95 -8.66 1.25 3.99
CA ILE A 95 -8.33 0.36 5.10
C ILE A 95 -7.62 1.13 6.21
N THR A 96 -6.75 2.07 5.85
CA THR A 96 -5.77 2.66 6.78
C THR A 96 -6.24 3.96 7.39
N HIS A 97 -6.97 4.81 6.65
CA HIS A 97 -7.28 6.17 7.08
C HIS A 97 -8.78 6.35 7.32
N ASP A 98 -9.12 7.30 8.19
CA ASP A 98 -10.47 7.83 8.26
C ASP A 98 -10.79 8.63 6.99
N ASN A 99 -11.94 8.33 6.38
CA ASN A 99 -12.34 8.87 5.09
C ASN A 99 -13.85 8.72 4.84
N PHE A 100 -14.30 9.08 3.63
CA PHE A 100 -15.72 9.02 3.24
C PHE A 100 -16.35 7.62 3.35
N HIS A 101 -15.57 6.55 3.17
CA HIS A 101 -16.05 5.18 3.30
C HIS A 101 -16.24 4.75 4.76
N GLY A 102 -15.61 5.44 5.71
CA GLY A 102 -15.66 5.13 7.13
C GLY A 102 -14.30 5.24 7.82
N PRO A 103 -14.26 4.86 9.11
CA PRO A 103 -13.03 4.85 9.90
C PRO A 103 -12.05 3.78 9.41
N PRO A 104 -10.78 3.82 9.89
CA PRO A 104 -9.81 2.76 9.63
C PRO A 104 -10.32 1.37 9.98
N CYS A 105 -9.84 0.36 9.25
CA CYS A 105 -10.22 -1.02 9.47
C CYS A 105 -9.80 -1.49 10.87
N PRO A 106 -10.71 -2.08 11.67
CA PRO A 106 -10.37 -2.59 13.01
C PRO A 106 -9.40 -3.78 12.97
N HIS A 107 -9.15 -4.36 11.79
CA HIS A 107 -8.23 -5.48 11.59
C HIS A 107 -6.92 -5.08 10.91
N LEU A 108 -6.58 -3.79 10.86
CA LEU A 108 -5.38 -3.28 10.21
C LEU A 108 -4.10 -3.98 10.70
N ASP A 109 -3.90 -4.09 12.01
CA ASP A 109 -2.71 -4.76 12.56
C ASP A 109 -2.67 -6.25 12.27
N TYR A 110 -3.85 -6.89 12.24
CA TYR A 110 -3.96 -8.30 11.86
C TYR A 110 -3.58 -8.51 10.38
N LEU A 111 -4.03 -7.63 9.49
CA LEU A 111 -3.62 -7.63 8.08
C LEU A 111 -2.11 -7.46 7.95
N LYS A 112 -1.52 -6.46 8.63
CA LYS A 112 -0.07 -6.24 8.63
C LYS A 112 0.69 -7.49 9.12
N LYS A 113 0.22 -8.13 10.19
CA LYS A 113 0.80 -9.37 10.71
C LYS A 113 0.72 -10.52 9.70
N LEU A 114 -0.41 -10.66 8.99
CA LEU A 114 -0.55 -11.68 7.95
C LEU A 114 0.40 -11.45 6.78
N ILE A 115 0.52 -10.21 6.31
CA ILE A 115 1.41 -9.87 5.20
C ILE A 115 2.89 -9.98 5.63
N GLY A 116 3.21 -9.59 6.86
CA GLY A 116 4.57 -9.69 7.41
C GLY A 116 5.11 -11.12 7.46
N LYS A 117 4.26 -12.14 7.64
CA LYS A 117 4.65 -13.56 7.54
C LYS A 117 5.19 -13.95 6.16
N LEU A 118 4.89 -13.17 5.13
CA LEU A 118 5.35 -13.38 3.76
C LEU A 118 6.65 -12.63 3.46
N ASN A 119 7.23 -11.91 4.43
CA ASN A 119 8.42 -11.07 4.27
C ASN A 119 8.27 -10.05 3.12
N LEU A 120 7.10 -9.43 3.00
CA LEU A 120 6.79 -8.40 2.02
C LEU A 120 6.88 -7.02 2.66
N THR A 121 7.30 -6.03 1.86
CA THR A 121 7.24 -4.62 2.26
C THR A 121 5.78 -4.17 2.32
N ILE A 122 5.39 -3.51 3.42
CA ILE A 122 4.02 -3.01 3.64
C ILE A 122 4.05 -1.49 3.72
N ARG A 123 3.13 -0.83 3.03
CA ARG A 123 2.92 0.62 3.07
C ARG A 123 1.44 0.93 3.30
N GLU A 124 1.17 2.06 3.94
CA GLU A 124 -0.20 2.47 4.26
C GLU A 124 -0.64 3.60 3.34
N GLY A 125 -1.89 3.52 2.91
CA GLY A 125 -2.51 4.50 2.03
C GLY A 125 -2.14 4.35 0.56
N THR A 126 -2.95 5.01 -0.26
CA THR A 126 -2.79 5.11 -1.72
C THR A 126 -3.06 6.54 -2.16
N HIS A 127 -4.33 6.88 -2.31
CA HIS A 127 -4.80 8.20 -2.70
C HIS A 127 -5.49 8.88 -1.52
N ILE A 128 -5.18 10.16 -1.32
CA ILE A 128 -5.85 11.04 -0.38
C ILE A 128 -6.37 12.23 -1.21
N SER A 129 -7.66 12.55 -1.09
CA SER A 129 -8.23 13.70 -1.78
C SER A 129 -8.05 14.98 -0.95
N GLN A 130 -7.93 16.12 -1.63
CA GLN A 130 -7.90 17.44 -0.98
C GLN A 130 -9.10 17.65 -0.04
N ARG A 131 -10.27 17.10 -0.41
CA ARG A 131 -11.47 17.13 0.46
C ARG A 131 -11.27 16.34 1.75
N ALA A 132 -10.60 15.19 1.69
CA ALA A 132 -10.31 14.39 2.88
C ALA A 132 -9.24 15.07 3.75
N GLU A 133 -8.23 15.71 3.16
CA GLU A 133 -7.24 16.53 3.88
C GLU A 133 -7.90 17.70 4.61
N ARG A 134 -8.74 18.46 3.90
CA ARG A 134 -9.52 19.54 4.50
C ARG A 134 -10.38 19.06 5.67
N ARG A 135 -11.03 17.90 5.53
CA ARG A 135 -11.82 17.32 6.64
C ARG A 135 -10.96 16.92 7.83
N ARG A 136 -9.70 16.51 7.63
CA ARG A 136 -8.76 16.25 8.73
C ARG A 136 -8.30 17.55 9.39
N SER A 137 -7.99 18.59 8.60
CA SER A 137 -7.59 19.88 9.17
C SER A 137 -8.74 20.56 9.94
N GLU A 138 -9.99 20.31 9.54
CA GLU A 138 -11.20 20.72 10.26
C GLU A 138 -11.53 19.81 11.46
N GLY A 139 -10.76 18.74 11.72
CA GLY A 139 -10.99 17.81 12.83
C GLY A 139 -12.17 16.84 12.64
N VAL A 140 -12.78 16.79 11.46
CA VAL A 140 -13.91 15.92 11.11
C VAL A 140 -13.46 14.47 10.93
N TYR A 141 -12.26 14.26 10.39
CA TYR A 141 -11.63 12.95 10.26
C TYR A 141 -10.43 12.84 11.19
N ALA A 142 -10.24 11.65 11.77
CA ALA A 142 -9.08 11.39 12.59
C ALA A 142 -7.78 11.59 11.80
N VAL A 143 -6.79 12.22 12.43
CA VAL A 143 -5.44 12.33 11.89
C VAL A 143 -4.82 10.94 11.96
N HIS A 144 -4.48 10.39 10.80
CA HIS A 144 -3.65 9.19 10.75
C HIS A 144 -2.22 9.60 11.07
N PRO A 145 -1.48 8.87 11.92
CA PRO A 145 -0.08 9.17 12.16
C PRO A 145 0.66 9.31 10.83
N GLU A 146 1.42 10.40 10.67
CA GLU A 146 2.31 10.56 9.53
C GLU A 146 3.29 9.39 9.53
N GLN A 147 3.31 8.64 8.43
CA GLN A 147 4.43 7.73 8.19
C GLN A 147 5.65 8.61 7.88
N PRO A 148 6.84 8.32 8.44
CA PRO A 148 8.04 9.09 8.13
C PRO A 148 8.20 9.23 6.63
N ASP A 149 8.59 10.43 6.20
CA ASP A 149 8.60 10.89 4.82
C ASP A 149 9.00 9.80 3.84
N ALA A 150 8.21 9.66 2.79
CA ALA A 150 8.37 8.63 1.78
C ALA A 150 9.66 8.79 0.93
N CYS A 151 10.61 9.64 1.32
CA CYS A 151 11.86 9.87 0.60
C CYS A 151 13.13 9.90 1.47
N ASP A 152 13.06 9.82 2.80
CA ASP A 152 14.27 9.93 3.64
C ASP A 152 14.82 8.59 4.14
N ARG A 153 15.71 8.00 3.33
CA ARG A 153 17.05 7.59 3.79
C ARG A 153 18.08 7.99 2.73
N PRO A 154 19.22 8.59 3.12
CA PRO A 154 20.28 8.96 2.18
C PRO A 154 20.79 7.71 1.44
N ALA A 155 21.22 7.91 0.19
CA ALA A 155 21.98 6.91 -0.54
C ALA A 155 23.16 6.43 0.32
N PRO A 156 23.52 5.14 0.31
CA PRO A 156 24.74 4.71 1.00
C PRO A 156 25.89 5.54 0.44
N VAL A 157 26.52 6.34 1.31
CA VAL A 157 27.78 7.01 0.99
C VAL A 157 28.75 5.88 0.67
N SER A 158 29.05 5.74 -0.62
CA SER A 158 30.22 5.00 -1.08
C SER A 158 31.43 5.65 -0.42
N GLN A 159 31.94 5.02 0.62
CA GLN A 159 33.25 5.36 1.17
C GLN A 159 34.35 4.73 0.30
N PRO A 160 35.51 5.39 0.20
CA PRO A 160 36.57 5.07 -0.76
C PRO A 160 37.23 3.70 -0.53
#